data_AF-A0A9Q3F730-F1
#
_entry.id   AF-A0A9Q3F730-F1
#
_cell.length_a   1.000
_cell.length_b   1.000
_cell.length_c   1.000
_cell.angle_alpha   90.00
_cell.angle_beta   90.00
_cell.angle_gamma   90.00
#
_symmetry.space_group_name_H-M   'P 1'
#
loop_
_entity.id
_entity.type
_entity.pdbx_description
1 polymer ?
#
loop_
_entity_poly.entity_id
_entity_poly.type
_entity_poly.pdbx_seq_one_letter_code
_entity_poly.pdbx_strand_id
1 'polypeptide(L)'
;MKAPECFYGTNPCKVKSFIQSFQLIFHNNTENFSQDRKKVLYDTLFLLGRAEKWIEPHVANLTNQDPNYLLNYWQLFDSQLSTFFGDPNEDRNAEEELDSLRKKGRGHVSL
;
A
#
# COMPACT_ATOMS: atom_id res chain seq x y z
N MET A 1 11.78 2.23 16.01
CA MET A 1 10.87 2.32 14.86
C MET A 1 9.44 2.30 15.38
N LYS A 2 8.54 3.12 14.82
CA LYS A 2 7.10 3.04 15.12
C LYS A 2 6.56 1.74 14.49
N ALA A 3 5.70 1.01 15.21
CA ALA A 3 5.01 -0.15 14.62
C ALA A 3 4.10 0.33 13.47
N PRO A 4 4.04 -0.41 12.35
CA PRO A 4 3.12 -0.07 11.28
C PRO A 4 1.67 -0.22 11.74
N GLU A 5 0.79 0.64 11.21
CA GLU A 5 -0.64 0.61 11.51
C GLU A 5 -1.34 -0.47 10.68
N CYS A 6 -2.33 -1.14 11.27
CA CYS A 6 -3.11 -2.13 10.52
C CYS A 6 -3.95 -1.48 9.41
N PHE A 7 -4.07 -2.19 8.29
CA PHE A 7 -4.85 -1.76 7.14
C PHE A 7 -6.12 -2.59 6.98
N TYR A 8 -7.28 -1.94 7.08
CA TYR A 8 -8.59 -2.59 7.04
C TYR A 8 -9.19 -2.74 5.63
N GLY A 9 -8.56 -2.13 4.62
CA GLY A 9 -9.08 -2.11 3.24
C GLY A 9 -10.31 -1.20 3.01
N THR A 10 -10.59 -0.27 3.93
CA THR A 10 -11.78 0.60 3.87
C THR A 10 -11.49 2.03 3.41
N ASN A 11 -10.25 2.53 3.61
CA ASN A 11 -9.85 3.88 3.23
C ASN A 11 -8.77 3.83 2.15
N PRO A 12 -9.10 4.15 0.89
CA PRO A 12 -8.15 4.10 -0.22
C PRO A 12 -6.94 5.01 -0.07
N CYS A 13 -7.11 6.18 0.55
CA CYS A 13 -6.01 7.13 0.75
C CYS A 13 -4.92 6.61 1.71
N LYS A 14 -5.19 5.53 2.46
CA LYS A 14 -4.23 4.96 3.43
C LYS A 14 -3.32 3.87 2.84
N VAL A 15 -3.64 3.30 1.67
CA VAL A 15 -2.87 2.17 1.12
C VAL A 15 -1.41 2.56 0.85
N LYS A 16 -1.19 3.78 0.35
CA LYS A 16 0.15 4.30 0.05
C LYS A 16 0.99 4.47 1.31
N SER A 17 0.44 5.10 2.35
CA SER A 17 1.14 5.28 3.63
C SER A 17 1.41 3.96 4.33
N PHE A 18 0.50 2.99 4.19
CA PHE A 18 0.69 1.63 4.66
C PHE A 18 1.90 0.98 3.98
N ILE A 19 1.92 0.90 2.65
CA ILE A 19 3.03 0.32 1.86
C ILE A 19 4.37 1.01 2.19
N GLN A 20 4.39 2.35 2.25
CA GLN A 20 5.59 3.13 2.57
C GLN A 20 6.17 2.79 3.96
N SER A 21 5.30 2.52 4.94
CA SER A 21 5.73 2.14 6.29
C SER A 21 6.52 0.84 6.29
N PHE A 22 6.08 -0.15 5.50
CA PHE A 22 6.77 -1.43 5.35
C PHE A 22 8.05 -1.31 4.53
N GLN A 23 8.05 -0.53 3.45
CA GLN A 23 9.28 -0.24 2.69
C GLN A 23 10.39 0.31 3.60
N LEU A 24 10.05 1.22 4.52
CA LEU A 24 11.02 1.75 5.49
C LEU A 24 11.52 0.67 6.46
N ILE A 25 10.63 -0.20 6.96
CA ILE A 25 10.99 -1.31 7.85
C ILE A 25 11.95 -2.29 7.17
N PHE A 26 11.65 -2.67 5.93
CA PHE A 26 12.49 -3.61 5.18
C PHE A 26 13.85 -3.01 4.83
N HIS A 27 13.88 -1.73 4.47
CA HIS A 27 15.13 -1.03 4.18
C HIS A 27 16.01 -0.88 5.43
N ASN A 28 15.41 -0.69 6.60
CA ASN A 28 16.16 -0.60 7.86
C ASN A 28 16.60 -1.97 8.40
N ASN A 29 16.05 -3.07 7.90
CA ASN A 29 16.28 -4.41 8.43
C ASN A 29 16.48 -5.45 7.31
N THR A 30 17.45 -5.17 6.45
CA THR A 30 17.73 -5.95 5.23
C THR A 30 18.11 -7.40 5.50
N GLU A 31 18.73 -7.70 6.64
CA GLU A 31 19.10 -9.07 7.02
C GLU A 31 17.86 -9.97 7.22
N ASN A 32 16.89 -9.47 8.00
CA ASN A 32 15.65 -10.20 8.29
C ASN A 32 14.71 -10.26 7.07
N PHE A 33 14.75 -9.22 6.23
CA PHE A 33 13.88 -9.06 5.06
C PHE A 33 14.65 -9.20 3.73
N SER A 34 15.62 -10.12 3.70
CA SER A 34 16.42 -10.43 2.51
C SER A 34 15.63 -11.14 1.39
N GLN A 35 14.48 -11.74 1.72
CA GLN A 35 13.61 -12.44 0.78
C GLN A 35 12.26 -11.74 0.69
N ASP A 36 11.77 -11.52 -0.53
CA ASP A 36 10.48 -10.87 -0.77
C ASP A 36 9.33 -11.61 -0.11
N ARG A 37 9.36 -12.94 -0.13
CA ARG A 37 8.36 -13.75 0.57
C ARG A 37 8.25 -13.40 2.07
N LYS A 38 9.38 -13.14 2.75
CA LYS A 38 9.36 -12.75 4.17
C LYS A 38 8.73 -11.37 4.36
N LYS A 39 8.97 -10.44 3.43
CA LYS A 39 8.36 -9.10 3.43
C LYS A 39 6.84 -9.21 3.32
N VAL A 40 6.37 -9.93 2.30
CA VAL A 40 4.94 -10.09 2.04
C VAL A 40 4.25 -10.78 3.20
N LEU A 41 4.80 -11.90 3.71
CA LEU A 41 4.22 -12.59 4.87
C LEU A 41 4.13 -11.70 6.10
N TYR A 42 5.16 -10.90 6.39
CA TYR A 42 5.13 -9.98 7.52
C TYR A 42 4.04 -8.90 7.33
N ASP A 43 3.91 -8.35 6.12
CA ASP A 43 2.91 -7.34 5.81
C ASP A 43 1.47 -7.89 5.91
N THR A 44 1.25 -9.15 5.50
CA THR A 44 -0.07 -9.79 5.62
C THR A 44 -0.62 -9.85 7.05
N LEU A 45 0.25 -9.84 8.07
CA LEU A 45 -0.15 -9.82 9.49
C LEU A 45 -0.86 -8.53 9.90
N PHE A 46 -0.70 -7.46 9.11
CA PHE A 46 -1.29 -6.15 9.36
C PHE A 46 -2.50 -5.87 8.47
N LEU A 47 -2.88 -6.81 7.61
CA LEU A 47 -4.12 -6.74 6.85
C LEU A 47 -5.26 -7.27 7.69
N LEU A 48 -6.27 -6.43 7.93
CA LEU A 48 -7.46 -6.78 8.71
C LEU A 48 -8.74 -6.53 7.90
N GLY A 49 -9.86 -7.10 8.34
CA GLY A 49 -11.17 -6.76 7.81
C GLY A 49 -11.34 -7.09 6.33
N ARG A 50 -11.52 -6.07 5.47
CA ARG A 50 -11.68 -6.29 4.03
C ARG A 50 -10.37 -6.72 3.37
N ALA A 51 -9.24 -6.20 3.84
CA ALA A 51 -7.92 -6.56 3.32
C ALA A 51 -7.52 -7.99 3.69
N GLU A 52 -7.89 -8.44 4.89
CA GLU A 52 -7.71 -9.83 5.33
C GLU A 52 -8.45 -10.81 4.42
N LYS A 53 -9.74 -10.56 4.16
CA LYS A 53 -10.55 -11.41 3.27
C LYS A 53 -10.00 -11.48 1.85
N TRP A 54 -9.35 -10.41 1.39
CA TRP A 54 -8.73 -10.37 0.06
C TRP A 54 -7.47 -11.24 0.00
N ILE A 55 -6.65 -11.25 1.05
CA ILE A 55 -5.40 -12.02 1.08
C ILE A 55 -5.59 -13.47 1.54
N GLU A 56 -6.67 -13.77 2.26
CA GLU A 56 -7.03 -15.09 2.79
C GLU A 56 -6.84 -16.25 1.81
N PRO A 57 -7.34 -16.24 0.56
CA PRO A 57 -7.16 -17.36 -0.36
C PRO A 57 -5.68 -17.62 -0.69
N HIS A 58 -4.84 -16.59 -0.66
CA HIS A 58 -3.41 -16.73 -0.88
C HIS A 58 -2.69 -17.28 0.36
N VAL A 59 -3.08 -16.83 1.55
CA VAL A 59 -2.53 -17.31 2.83
C VAL A 59 -2.97 -18.75 3.11
N ALA A 60 -4.17 -19.16 2.68
CA ALA A 60 -4.64 -20.53 2.82
C ALA A 60 -3.74 -21.54 2.09
N ASN A 61 -2.98 -21.09 1.08
CA ASN A 61 -2.06 -21.91 0.30
C ASN A 61 -0.61 -21.39 0.38
N LEU A 62 -0.04 -21.36 1.59
CA LEU A 62 1.35 -20.94 1.81
C LEU A 62 2.37 -21.83 1.09
N THR A 63 2.05 -23.10 0.81
CA THR A 63 2.98 -24.03 0.15
C THR A 63 2.98 -23.89 -1.37
N ASN A 64 2.24 -22.93 -1.93
CA ASN A 64 2.19 -22.70 -3.36
C ASN A 64 3.59 -22.37 -3.92
N GLN A 65 4.02 -23.19 -4.88
CA GLN A 65 5.32 -23.09 -5.54
C GLN A 65 5.27 -22.30 -6.85
N ASP A 66 4.13 -21.72 -7.20
CA ASP A 66 3.98 -20.93 -8.42
C ASP A 66 5.01 -19.77 -8.42
N PRO A 67 5.86 -19.68 -9.46
CA PRO A 67 6.87 -18.64 -9.59
C PRO A 67 6.28 -17.24 -9.83
N ASN A 68 4.95 -17.10 -9.93
CA ASN A 68 4.22 -15.83 -9.99
C ASN A 68 3.23 -15.69 -8.82
N TYR A 69 3.40 -16.47 -7.76
CA TYR A 69 2.50 -16.40 -6.62
C TYR A 69 2.60 -15.06 -5.89
N LEU A 70 1.45 -14.46 -5.57
CA LEU A 70 1.33 -13.16 -4.92
C LEU A 70 2.24 -13.04 -3.67
N LEU A 71 2.30 -14.09 -2.86
CA LEU A 71 3.06 -14.08 -1.61
C LEU A 71 4.58 -14.20 -1.80
N ASN A 72 5.07 -14.48 -3.01
CA ASN A 72 6.48 -14.71 -3.27
C ASN A 72 7.24 -13.43 -3.68
N TYR A 73 6.53 -12.39 -4.16
CA TYR A 73 7.15 -11.18 -4.72
C TYR A 73 6.55 -9.91 -4.13
N TRP A 74 7.41 -9.05 -3.60
CA TRP A 74 6.97 -7.80 -2.98
C TRP A 74 6.33 -6.86 -4.00
N GLN A 75 6.94 -6.72 -5.18
CA GLN A 75 6.45 -5.85 -6.26
C GLN A 75 5.09 -6.29 -6.84
N LEU A 76 4.80 -7.59 -6.80
CA LEU A 76 3.50 -8.07 -7.23
C LEU A 76 2.46 -7.77 -6.15
N PHE A 77 2.82 -8.00 -4.89
CA PHE A 77 1.96 -7.75 -3.75
C PHE A 77 1.58 -6.27 -3.61
N ASP A 78 2.55 -5.34 -3.60
CA ASP A 78 2.26 -3.91 -3.39
C ASP A 78 1.47 -3.30 -4.57
N SER A 79 1.72 -3.76 -5.79
CA SER A 79 0.97 -3.40 -6.99
C SER A 79 -0.48 -3.86 -6.91
N GLN A 80 -0.73 -5.13 -6.55
CA GLN A 80 -2.07 -5.67 -6.42
C GLN A 80 -2.84 -5.02 -5.25
N LEU A 81 -2.16 -4.78 -4.12
CA LEU A 81 -2.74 -4.09 -2.98
C LEU A 81 -3.16 -2.65 -3.35
N SER A 82 -2.30 -1.92 -4.07
CA SER A 82 -2.61 -0.57 -4.58
C SER A 82 -3.72 -0.58 -5.62
N THR A 83 -3.74 -1.58 -6.51
CA THR A 83 -4.78 -1.70 -7.54
C THR A 83 -6.16 -1.98 -6.92
N PHE A 84 -6.21 -2.84 -5.92
CA PHE A 84 -7.47 -3.29 -5.34
C PHE A 84 -8.03 -2.31 -4.29
N PHE A 85 -7.15 -1.61 -3.57
CA PHE A 85 -7.54 -0.72 -2.48
C PHE A 85 -7.19 0.75 -2.68
N GLY A 86 -6.42 1.12 -3.68
CA GLY A 86 -6.10 2.52 -3.98
C GLY A 86 -7.28 3.30 -4.54
N ASP A 87 -7.13 4.63 -4.57
CA ASP A 87 -8.12 5.51 -5.20
C ASP A 87 -7.91 5.48 -6.73
N PRO A 88 -8.90 5.01 -7.52
CA PRO A 88 -8.79 5.00 -8.98
C PRO A 88 -8.61 6.40 -9.58
N ASN A 89 -8.95 7.44 -8.82
CA ASN A 89 -8.88 8.83 -9.25
C ASN A 89 -7.76 9.61 -8.55
N GLU A 90 -6.76 8.95 -7.93
CA GLU A 90 -5.66 9.65 -7.22
C GLU A 90 -5.04 10.75 -8.09
N ASP A 91 -4.77 10.44 -9.37
CA ASP A 91 -4.18 11.39 -10.32
C ASP A 91 -5.14 12.56 -10.63
N ARG A 92 -6.41 12.28 -10.90
CA ARG A 92 -7.41 13.32 -11.18
C ARG A 92 -7.64 14.21 -9.95
N ASN A 93 -7.69 13.63 -8.76
CA ASN A 93 -7.86 14.38 -7.51
C ASN A 93 -6.65 15.30 -7.27
N ALA A 94 -5.44 14.84 -7.56
CA ALA A 94 -4.24 15.66 -7.47
C ALA A 94 -4.26 16.83 -8.46
N GLU A 95 -4.70 16.60 -9.70
CA GLU A 95 -4.87 17.66 -10.71
C GLU A 95 -5.93 18.68 -10.28
N GLU A 96 -7.09 18.22 -9.80
CA GLU A 96 -8.17 19.09 -9.31
C GLU A 96 -7.73 19.91 -8.09
N GLU A 97 -6.95 19.32 -7.18
CA GLU A 97 -6.37 20.01 -6.03
C GLU A 97 -5.40 21.11 -6.47
N LEU A 98 -4.48 20.82 -7.39
CA LEU A 98 -3.57 21.81 -7.98
C LEU A 98 -4.34 22.97 -8.64
N ASP A 99 -5.40 22.64 -9.39
CA ASP A 99 -6.26 23.62 -10.05
C ASP A 99 -7.00 24.51 -9.04
N SER A 100 -7.46 23.93 -7.93
CA SER A 100 -8.13 24.64 -6.83
C SER A 100 -7.17 25.60 -6.11
N LEU A 101 -5.93 25.17 -5.84
CA LEU A 101 -4.88 25.98 -5.21
C LEU A 101 -4.50 27.16 -6.11
N ARG A 102 -4.36 26.92 -7.41
CA ARG A 102 -4.09 27.95 -8.42
C ARG A 102 -5.21 29.00 -8.51
N LYS A 103 -6.47 28.58 -8.41
CA LYS A 103 -7.64 29.49 -8.42
C LYS A 103 -7.70 30.32 -7.14
N LYS A 104 -7.42 29.73 -5.97
CA LYS A 104 -7.39 30.42 -4.68
C LYS A 104 -6.27 31.46 -4.58
N GLY A 105 -5.10 31.20 -5.18
CA GLY A 105 -3.98 32.14 -5.21
C GLY A 105 -4.23 33.41 -6.03
N ARG A 106 -5.18 33.40 -6.98
CA ARG A 106 -5.53 34.58 -7.80
C ARG A 106 -6.58 35.49 -7.17
N GLY A 107 -7.23 35.06 -6.09
CA GLY A 107 -8.26 35.84 -5.38
C GLY A 107 -7.72 36.85 -4.37
N HIS A 108 -6.40 36.97 -4.22
CA HIS A 108 -5.75 37.80 -3.20
C HIS A 108 -4.72 38.79 -3.78
N VAL A 109 -4.95 39.26 -5.01
CA VAL A 109 -4.25 40.43 -5.57
C VAL A 109 -5.30 41.49 -5.87
N SER A 110 -5.78 42.16 -4.82
CA SER A 110 -6.36 43.49 -4.96
C SER A 110 -5.24 44.48 -4.68
N LEU A 111 -4.80 45.17 -5.75
CA LEU A 111 -4.01 46.40 -5.70
C LEU A 111 -4.81 47.53 -5.06
#